data_AF-A0A316RC43-F1
#
_entry.id   AF-A0A316RC43-F1
#
_cell.length_a   1.000
_cell.length_b   1.000
_cell.length_c   1.000
_cell.angle_alpha   90.00
_cell.angle_beta   90.00
_cell.angle_gamma   90.00
#
_symmetry.space_group_name_H-M   'P 1'
#
loop_
_entity.id
_entity.type
_entity.pdbx_description
1 polymer ?
#
loop_
_entity_poly.entity_id
_entity_poly.type
_entity_poly.pdbx_seq_one_letter_code
_entity_poly.pdbx_strand_id
1 'polypeptide(L)'
;MAICQCAVCSRYYDDTRFAVCPYCNAQGNAMADEMKTEAYGDAVRSEEKTIGLYFQEQDFDPVTGWLVCVSGTVRGRSFELHMNRNFIGRDRMMDIAITDDPRLCRQKHLSVTYDRRSDHFYIKNENGSVFVNNSPVQKAMELKENDTIRFGSGCYVFVPYCKQERGWQADENR
;
A
#
# COMPACT_ATOMS: atom_id res chain seq x y z
N MET A 1 35.52 26.63 15.71
CA MET A 1 34.57 26.77 16.83
C MET A 1 33.61 27.89 16.47
N ALA A 2 32.51 27.56 15.79
CA ALA A 2 31.48 28.54 15.45
C ALA A 2 30.25 28.18 16.29
N ILE A 3 30.01 28.97 17.34
CA ILE A 3 28.75 28.91 18.07
C ILE A 3 27.76 29.75 17.26
N CYS A 4 26.70 29.14 16.75
CA CYS A 4 25.68 29.83 15.97
C CYS A 4 24.38 29.93 16.76
N GLN A 5 23.56 30.94 16.46
CA GLN A 5 22.27 31.16 17.12
C GLN A 5 21.13 30.58 16.26
N CYS A 6 20.30 29.74 16.85
CA CYS A 6 19.14 29.17 16.17
C CYS A 6 18.06 30.23 15.90
N ALA A 7 17.62 30.36 14.65
CA ALA A 7 16.57 31.31 14.26
C ALA A 7 15.18 30.99 14.86
N VAL A 8 14.93 29.73 15.25
CA VAL A 8 13.63 29.26 15.76
C VAL A 8 13.50 29.47 17.27
N CYS A 9 14.50 29.06 18.06
CA CYS A 9 14.44 29.16 19.53
C CYS A 9 15.37 30.21 20.14
N SER A 10 16.12 30.96 19.31
CA SER A 10 17.09 31.98 19.74
C SER A 10 18.20 31.48 20.68
N ARG A 11 18.38 30.16 20.82
CA ARG A 11 19.46 29.54 21.61
C ARG A 11 20.71 29.33 20.78
N TYR A 12 21.86 29.41 21.45
CA TYR A 12 23.16 29.12 20.85
C TYR A 12 23.45 27.62 20.87
N TYR A 13 24.00 27.10 19.78
CA TYR A 13 24.49 25.73 19.69
C TYR A 13 25.74 25.65 18.80
N ASP A 14 26.44 24.52 18.88
CA ASP A 14 27.67 24.26 18.13
C ASP A 14 27.32 23.60 16.79
N ASP A 15 27.51 24.31 15.68
CA ASP A 15 27.23 23.82 14.34
C ASP A 15 28.19 22.72 13.86
N THR A 16 29.36 22.61 14.51
CA THR A 16 30.32 21.54 14.22
C THR A 16 29.89 20.22 14.84
N ARG A 17 29.02 20.25 15.86
CA ARG A 17 28.49 19.07 16.55
C ARG A 17 27.10 18.68 16.10
N PHE A 18 26.27 19.65 15.72
CA PHE A 18 24.86 19.39 15.37
C PHE A 18 24.50 20.11 14.08
N ALA A 19 24.04 19.37 13.07
CA ALA A 19 23.58 19.95 11.80
C ALA A 19 22.28 20.76 11.97
N VAL A 20 21.46 20.43 12.97
CA VAL A 20 20.19 21.09 13.29
C VAL A 20 20.16 21.42 14.78
N CYS A 21 19.52 22.53 15.16
CA CYS A 21 19.42 22.94 16.54
C CYS A 21 18.85 21.82 17.44
N PRO A 22 19.63 21.30 18.41
CA PRO A 22 19.22 20.16 19.23
C PRO A 22 18.00 20.47 20.11
N TYR A 23 17.76 21.75 20.42
CA TYR A 23 16.61 22.17 21.21
C TYR A 23 15.30 22.17 20.42
N CYS A 24 15.35 22.52 19.14
CA CYS A 24 14.16 22.48 18.27
C CYS A 24 13.87 21.06 17.80
N ASN A 25 14.90 20.26 17.54
CA ASN A 25 14.72 18.89 17.07
C ASN A 25 14.19 17.95 18.18
N ALA A 26 14.48 18.23 19.45
CA ALA A 26 13.98 17.44 20.59
C ALA A 26 12.50 17.71 20.94
N GLN A 27 11.91 18.78 20.42
CA GLN A 27 10.50 19.12 20.62
C GLN A 27 9.81 19.06 19.26
N GLY A 28 9.45 17.84 18.85
CA GLY A 28 8.90 17.52 17.53
C GLY A 28 7.92 18.55 16.99
N ASN A 29 8.44 19.45 16.16
CA ASN A 29 7.69 20.29 15.23
C ASN A 29 8.67 21.00 14.29
N ALA A 30 8.84 20.45 13.09
CA ALA A 30 9.17 21.21 11.89
C ALA A 30 8.69 20.42 10.66
N MET A 31 7.71 20.99 9.97
CA MET A 31 7.39 20.67 8.58
C MET A 31 8.31 21.46 7.65
N ALA A 32 8.78 20.80 6.59
CA ALA A 32 9.26 21.26 5.27
C ALA A 32 10.19 20.14 4.76
N ASP A 33 9.76 19.29 3.84
CA ASP A 33 9.76 19.49 2.38
C ASP A 33 11.16 19.70 1.77
N GLU A 34 11.32 19.11 0.59
CA GLU A 34 12.43 19.13 -0.37
C GLU A 34 13.55 18.07 -0.27
N MET A 35 13.37 17.09 -1.17
CA MET A 35 14.37 16.23 -1.81
C MET A 35 15.74 16.90 -2.01
N LYS A 36 16.80 16.18 -1.63
CA LYS A 36 18.09 16.16 -2.35
C LYS A 36 18.69 14.76 -2.33
N THR A 37 18.91 14.21 -3.52
CA THR A 37 19.71 13.01 -3.82
C THR A 37 21.19 13.36 -3.91
N GLU A 38 22.05 12.78 -3.08
CA GLU A 38 23.50 12.63 -3.31
C GLU A 38 23.96 11.36 -2.57
N ALA A 39 24.32 10.28 -3.27
CA ALA A 39 25.63 9.96 -3.87
C ALA A 39 26.50 9.11 -2.91
N TYR A 40 26.84 7.91 -3.40
CA TYR A 40 27.63 6.86 -2.76
C TYR A 40 29.04 7.36 -2.44
N GLY A 41 29.45 7.26 -1.16
CA GLY A 41 30.77 7.61 -0.67
C GLY A 41 31.22 6.62 0.40
N ASP A 42 32.04 5.68 -0.05
CA ASP A 42 32.61 4.55 0.66
C ASP A 42 33.49 4.97 1.85
N ALA A 43 33.25 4.36 3.02
CA ALA A 43 34.16 4.37 4.16
C ALA A 43 33.93 3.11 5.00
N VAL A 44 34.41 1.99 4.47
CA VAL A 44 34.65 0.77 5.26
C VAL A 44 35.57 1.08 6.45
N ARG A 45 35.05 0.93 7.67
CA ARG A 45 35.86 0.61 8.85
C ARG A 45 35.25 -0.59 9.55
N SER A 46 36.06 -1.66 9.56
CA SER A 46 35.85 -2.96 10.16
C SER A 46 35.40 -2.86 11.63
N GLU A 47 34.21 -3.40 11.89
CA GLU A 47 34.01 -4.30 13.03
C GLU A 47 33.48 -5.60 12.44
N GLU A 48 34.20 -6.70 12.66
CA GLU A 48 33.75 -8.06 12.39
C GLU A 48 32.53 -8.37 13.27
N LYS A 49 31.37 -7.86 12.86
CA LYS A 49 30.09 -8.44 13.24
C LYS A 49 29.78 -9.42 12.12
N THR A 50 29.76 -10.70 12.47
CA THR A 50 28.99 -11.68 11.73
C THR A 50 27.56 -11.15 11.72
N ILE A 51 27.22 -10.37 10.70
CA ILE A 51 25.84 -10.06 10.38
C ILE A 51 25.31 -11.42 9.96
N GLY A 52 24.73 -12.14 10.92
CA GLY A 52 23.80 -13.19 10.59
C GLY A 52 22.86 -12.54 9.60
N LEU A 53 22.79 -13.10 8.39
CA LEU A 53 21.77 -12.78 7.41
C LEU A 53 20.43 -13.17 8.05
N TYR A 54 19.97 -12.37 9.01
CA TYR A 54 18.57 -12.15 9.22
C TYR A 54 18.15 -11.48 7.92
N PHE A 55 17.77 -12.30 6.95
CA PHE A 55 16.68 -11.92 6.08
C PHE A 55 15.60 -11.45 7.04
N GLN A 56 15.49 -10.14 7.26
CA GLN A 56 14.18 -9.57 7.49
C GLN A 56 13.41 -10.10 6.28
N GLU A 57 12.54 -11.07 6.51
CA GLU A 57 11.50 -11.41 5.56
C GLU A 57 10.86 -10.05 5.25
N GLN A 58 11.28 -9.44 4.13
CA GLN A 58 10.55 -8.31 3.59
C GLN A 58 9.13 -8.82 3.48
N ASP A 59 8.17 -8.05 3.99
CA ASP A 59 6.75 -8.31 3.83
C ASP A 59 6.47 -8.49 2.33
N PHE A 60 6.58 -9.74 1.86
CA PHE A 60 6.46 -10.12 0.47
C PHE A 60 4.97 -10.16 0.19
N ASP A 61 4.43 -9.02 -0.20
CA ASP A 61 3.00 -8.86 -0.52
C ASP A 61 2.82 -8.64 -2.03
N PRO A 62 2.98 -9.69 -2.85
CA PRO A 62 3.02 -9.54 -4.29
C PRO A 62 1.63 -9.27 -4.86
N VAL A 63 1.60 -8.55 -5.98
CA VAL A 63 0.35 -8.24 -6.68
C VAL A 63 -0.22 -9.49 -7.34
N THR A 64 -1.44 -9.88 -6.95
CA THR A 64 -2.14 -11.06 -7.46
C THR A 64 -3.15 -10.72 -8.56
N GLY A 65 -3.52 -9.45 -8.71
CA GLY A 65 -4.37 -8.99 -9.80
C GLY A 65 -4.73 -7.52 -9.70
N TRP A 66 -5.69 -7.09 -10.50
CA TRP A 66 -6.14 -5.70 -10.55
C TRP A 66 -7.65 -5.57 -10.63
N LEU A 67 -8.15 -4.45 -10.11
CA LEU A 67 -9.46 -3.91 -10.41
C LEU A 67 -9.30 -2.65 -11.25
N VAL A 68 -9.82 -2.66 -12.47
CA VAL A 68 -9.73 -1.52 -13.38
C VAL A 68 -11.06 -0.80 -13.42
N CYS A 69 -11.09 0.47 -13.04
CA CYS A 69 -12.30 1.28 -13.08
C CYS A 69 -12.64 1.67 -14.52
N VAL A 70 -13.74 1.14 -15.06
CA VAL A 70 -14.21 1.43 -16.42
C VAL A 70 -15.24 2.58 -16.46
N SER A 71 -15.90 2.85 -15.33
CA SER A 71 -16.87 3.95 -15.18
C SER A 71 -16.97 4.37 -13.71
N GLY A 72 -17.28 5.64 -13.46
CA GLY A 72 -17.39 6.21 -12.10
C GLY A 72 -16.45 7.38 -11.87
N THR A 73 -16.33 7.80 -10.61
CA THR A 73 -15.50 8.95 -10.18
C THR A 73 -14.01 8.76 -10.45
N VAL A 74 -13.55 7.52 -10.40
CA VAL A 74 -12.12 7.14 -10.56
C VAL A 74 -11.84 6.40 -11.88
N ARG A 75 -12.62 6.69 -12.93
CA ARG A 75 -12.50 6.04 -14.24
C ARG A 75 -11.06 6.08 -14.77
N GLY A 76 -10.60 4.95 -15.31
CA GLY A 76 -9.27 4.78 -15.88
C GLY A 76 -8.19 4.39 -14.86
N ARG A 77 -8.49 4.44 -13.56
CA ARG A 77 -7.55 4.00 -12.52
C ARG A 77 -7.59 2.48 -12.36
N SER A 78 -6.42 1.89 -12.15
CA SER A 78 -6.24 0.51 -11.71
C SER A 78 -5.93 0.47 -10.21
N PHE A 79 -6.45 -0.55 -9.53
CA PHE A 79 -6.16 -0.83 -8.13
C PHE A 79 -5.54 -2.21 -8.04
N GLU A 80 -4.42 -2.32 -7.34
CA GLU A 80 -3.69 -3.56 -7.14
C GLU A 80 -4.39 -4.41 -6.08
N LEU A 81 -4.47 -5.71 -6.33
CA LEU A 81 -4.90 -6.71 -5.39
C LEU A 81 -3.68 -7.50 -4.94
N HIS A 82 -3.58 -7.77 -3.66
CA HIS A 82 -2.47 -8.48 -3.05
C HIS A 82 -2.86 -9.89 -2.57
N MET A 83 -1.90 -10.67 -2.05
CA MET A 83 -2.11 -12.07 -1.63
C MET A 83 -3.13 -12.24 -0.52
N ASN A 84 -3.28 -11.21 0.32
CA ASN A 84 -4.18 -11.23 1.44
C ASN A 84 -5.60 -10.83 1.04
N ARG A 85 -6.44 -10.64 2.06
CA ARG A 85 -7.77 -10.10 1.89
C ARG A 85 -7.70 -8.60 1.72
N ASN A 86 -8.06 -8.12 0.53
CA ASN A 86 -8.07 -6.71 0.18
C ASN A 86 -9.43 -6.12 0.51
N PHE A 87 -9.50 -5.23 1.49
CA PHE A 87 -10.70 -4.46 1.83
C PHE A 87 -10.78 -3.19 1.01
N ILE A 88 -11.95 -2.97 0.41
CA ILE A 88 -12.23 -1.79 -0.40
C ILE A 88 -13.23 -0.90 0.33
N GLY A 89 -12.95 0.38 0.39
CA GLY A 89 -13.79 1.37 1.03
C GLY A 89 -13.36 2.79 0.72
N ARG A 90 -14.06 3.76 1.31
CA ARG A 90 -13.79 5.19 1.11
C ARG A 90 -12.74 5.75 2.05
N ASP A 91 -12.51 5.07 3.17
CA ASP A 91 -11.49 5.45 4.15
C ASP A 91 -10.09 5.24 3.58
N ARG A 92 -9.16 6.15 3.89
CA ARG A 92 -7.77 6.09 3.44
C ARG A 92 -6.98 4.97 4.11
N MET A 93 -7.48 4.44 5.21
CA MET A 93 -6.89 3.29 5.92
C MET A 93 -7.32 1.93 5.34
N MET A 94 -8.13 1.90 4.27
CA MET A 94 -8.45 0.66 3.57
C MET A 94 -7.31 0.25 2.64
N ASP A 95 -7.19 -1.05 2.37
CA ASP A 95 -6.19 -1.57 1.42
C ASP A 95 -6.37 -0.96 0.03
N ILE A 96 -7.63 -0.83 -0.40
CA ILE A 96 -8.01 -0.08 -1.59
C ILE A 96 -8.96 1.05 -1.21
N ALA A 97 -8.42 2.26 -1.19
CA ALA A 97 -9.15 3.48 -0.84
C ALA A 97 -9.68 4.21 -2.08
N ILE A 98 -11.01 4.32 -2.19
CA ILE A 98 -11.70 5.12 -3.22
C ILE A 98 -12.39 6.28 -2.51
N THR A 99 -11.64 7.36 -2.25
CA THR A 99 -12.08 8.49 -1.42
C THR A 99 -13.18 9.33 -2.06
N ASP A 100 -13.26 9.32 -3.39
CA ASP A 100 -14.02 10.29 -4.17
C ASP A 100 -15.47 9.84 -4.45
N ASP A 101 -15.84 8.62 -4.04
CA ASP A 101 -17.20 8.08 -4.21
C ASP A 101 -18.01 8.13 -2.91
N PRO A 102 -18.96 9.07 -2.74
CA PRO A 102 -19.76 9.18 -1.52
C PRO A 102 -20.74 8.03 -1.31
N ARG A 103 -21.06 7.22 -2.34
CA ARG A 103 -21.95 6.06 -2.22
C ARG A 103 -21.22 4.84 -1.64
N LEU A 104 -19.90 4.88 -1.57
CA LEU A 104 -19.09 3.83 -0.98
C LEU A 104 -19.09 3.92 0.54
N CYS A 105 -19.19 2.77 1.21
CA CYS A 105 -19.05 2.72 2.67
C CYS A 105 -17.65 3.18 3.08
N ARG A 106 -17.54 3.87 4.22
CA ARG A 106 -16.25 4.34 4.75
C ARG A 106 -15.29 3.17 4.93
N GLN A 107 -15.70 2.18 5.71
CA GLN A 107 -14.88 1.02 6.03
C GLN A 107 -15.52 -0.23 5.46
N LYS A 108 -14.69 -1.13 4.91
CA LYS A 108 -15.06 -2.49 4.47
C LYS A 108 -16.39 -2.53 3.71
N HIS A 109 -16.47 -1.87 2.57
CA HIS A 109 -17.64 -1.99 1.70
C HIS A 109 -17.70 -3.41 1.10
N LEU A 110 -16.57 -3.86 0.59
CA LEU A 110 -16.41 -5.22 0.09
C LEU A 110 -14.99 -5.70 0.36
N SER A 111 -14.78 -6.99 0.19
CA SER A 111 -13.45 -7.57 0.20
C SER A 111 -13.22 -8.51 -0.96
N VAL A 112 -12.03 -8.47 -1.53
CA VAL A 112 -11.54 -9.46 -2.50
C VAL A 112 -10.41 -10.25 -1.85
N THR A 113 -10.58 -11.57 -1.80
CA THR A 113 -9.60 -12.50 -1.22
C THR A 113 -9.05 -13.37 -2.33
N TYR A 114 -7.73 -13.49 -2.40
CA TYR A 114 -7.08 -14.51 -3.21
C TYR A 114 -6.83 -15.76 -2.35
N ASP A 115 -7.28 -16.92 -2.82
CA ASP A 115 -6.97 -18.21 -2.20
C ASP A 115 -5.84 -18.89 -2.98
N ARG A 116 -4.65 -18.93 -2.37
CA ARG A 116 -3.46 -19.56 -2.93
C ARG A 116 -3.60 -21.07 -3.14
N ARG A 117 -4.50 -21.76 -2.41
CA ARG A 117 -4.68 -23.22 -2.55
C ARG A 117 -5.49 -23.59 -3.78
N SER A 118 -6.48 -22.76 -4.12
CA SER A 118 -7.36 -22.96 -5.27
C SER A 118 -6.98 -22.13 -6.49
N ASP A 119 -6.03 -21.18 -6.35
CA ASP A 119 -5.70 -20.18 -7.36
C ASP A 119 -6.93 -19.41 -7.86
N HIS A 120 -7.87 -19.15 -6.94
CA HIS A 120 -9.13 -18.49 -7.22
C HIS A 120 -9.31 -17.23 -6.38
N PHE A 121 -10.03 -16.28 -6.96
CA PHE A 121 -10.40 -15.03 -6.30
C PHE A 121 -11.83 -15.12 -5.82
N TYR A 122 -12.08 -14.63 -4.62
CA TYR A 122 -13.39 -14.58 -4.03
C TYR A 122 -13.74 -13.15 -3.65
N ILE A 123 -14.91 -12.70 -4.08
CA ILE A 123 -15.50 -11.44 -3.66
C ILE A 123 -16.56 -11.68 -2.61
N LYS A 124 -16.55 -10.85 -1.57
CA LYS A 124 -17.58 -10.83 -0.54
C LYS A 124 -18.07 -9.41 -0.31
N ASN A 125 -19.39 -9.25 -0.29
CA ASN A 125 -20.03 -8.04 0.17
C ASN A 125 -19.92 -7.98 1.71
N GLU A 126 -19.35 -6.91 2.24
CA GLU A 126 -19.23 -6.68 3.68
C GLU A 126 -20.29 -5.68 4.14
N ASN A 127 -20.40 -4.55 3.45
CA ASN A 127 -21.40 -3.51 3.71
C ASN A 127 -21.89 -2.87 2.42
N GLY A 128 -23.18 -2.56 2.35
CA GLY A 128 -23.77 -1.89 1.20
C GLY A 128 -24.17 -2.86 0.09
N SER A 129 -23.99 -2.45 -1.17
CA SER A 129 -24.49 -3.19 -2.34
C SER A 129 -23.40 -3.39 -3.37
N VAL A 130 -23.11 -4.66 -3.64
CA VAL A 130 -22.13 -5.10 -4.63
C VAL A 130 -22.81 -6.04 -5.62
N PHE A 131 -22.53 -5.84 -6.90
CA PHE A 131 -23.05 -6.68 -7.98
C PHE A 131 -21.89 -7.19 -8.83
N VAL A 132 -21.93 -8.45 -9.23
CA VAL A 132 -21.01 -9.07 -10.18
C VAL A 132 -21.83 -9.54 -11.37
N ASN A 133 -21.49 -9.10 -12.59
CA ASN A 133 -22.19 -9.46 -13.82
C ASN A 133 -23.73 -9.30 -13.72
N ASN A 134 -24.19 -8.18 -13.17
CA ASN A 134 -25.61 -7.89 -12.89
C ASN A 134 -26.29 -8.71 -11.78
N SER A 135 -25.57 -9.62 -11.12
CA SER A 135 -26.11 -10.40 -10.00
C SER A 135 -25.67 -9.83 -8.66
N PRO A 136 -26.58 -9.66 -7.67
CA PRO A 136 -26.20 -9.16 -6.34
C PRO A 136 -25.36 -10.19 -5.57
N VAL A 137 -24.29 -9.72 -4.94
CA VAL A 137 -23.41 -10.55 -4.10
C VAL A 137 -24.00 -10.65 -2.69
N GLN A 138 -24.67 -11.77 -2.38
CA GLN A 138 -25.21 -12.04 -1.04
C GLN A 138 -24.25 -12.85 -0.15
N LYS A 139 -23.46 -13.72 -0.77
CA LYS A 139 -22.45 -14.56 -0.11
C LYS A 139 -21.13 -14.41 -0.86
N ALA A 140 -20.04 -14.99 -0.32
CA ALA A 140 -18.79 -15.06 -1.06
C ALA A 140 -19.01 -15.76 -2.41
N MET A 141 -18.54 -15.15 -3.49
CA MET A 141 -18.64 -15.65 -4.86
C MET A 141 -17.26 -15.68 -5.48
N GLU A 142 -17.01 -16.66 -6.34
CA GLU A 142 -15.79 -16.71 -7.15
C GLU A 142 -15.82 -15.61 -8.22
N LEU A 143 -14.69 -14.93 -8.41
CA LEU A 143 -14.45 -13.94 -9.46
C LEU A 143 -13.64 -14.55 -10.60
N LYS A 144 -14.06 -14.27 -11.83
CA LYS A 144 -13.40 -14.71 -13.06
C LYS A 144 -12.86 -13.54 -13.85
N GLU A 145 -11.84 -13.81 -14.66
CA GLU A 145 -11.25 -12.82 -15.56
C GLU A 145 -12.33 -12.13 -16.41
N ASN A 146 -12.25 -10.80 -16.47
CA ASN A 146 -13.22 -9.91 -17.15
C ASN A 146 -14.61 -9.79 -16.48
N ASP A 147 -14.80 -10.32 -15.27
CA ASP A 147 -16.03 -10.07 -14.53
C ASP A 147 -16.21 -8.58 -14.25
N THR A 148 -17.43 -8.10 -14.47
CA THR A 148 -17.81 -6.71 -14.22
C THR A 148 -18.40 -6.59 -12.82
N ILE A 149 -17.73 -5.83 -11.96
CA ILE A 149 -18.09 -5.59 -10.58
C ILE A 149 -18.63 -4.16 -10.46
N ARG A 150 -19.79 -4.00 -9.84
CA ARG A 150 -20.40 -2.69 -9.57
C ARG A 150 -20.66 -2.51 -8.10
N PHE A 151 -20.21 -1.38 -7.58
CA PHE A 151 -20.40 -0.96 -6.21
C PHE A 151 -20.29 0.57 -6.14
N GLY A 152 -20.98 1.19 -5.19
CA GLY A 152 -21.08 2.66 -5.12
C GLY A 152 -21.65 3.26 -6.41
N SER A 153 -20.91 4.20 -7.01
CA SER A 153 -21.19 4.81 -8.31
C SER A 153 -20.32 4.26 -9.45
N GLY A 154 -19.39 3.35 -9.14
CA GLY A 154 -18.39 2.85 -10.07
C GLY A 154 -18.70 1.48 -10.69
N CYS A 155 -18.11 1.24 -11.85
CA CYS A 155 -18.02 -0.06 -12.51
C CYS A 155 -16.55 -0.42 -12.69
N TYR A 156 -16.19 -1.63 -12.32
CA TYR A 156 -14.83 -2.14 -12.31
C TYR A 156 -14.79 -3.46 -13.07
N VAL A 157 -13.67 -3.71 -13.76
CA VAL A 157 -13.40 -5.00 -14.40
C VAL A 157 -12.28 -5.67 -13.63
N PHE A 158 -12.46 -6.96 -13.33
CA PHE A 158 -11.46 -7.76 -12.65
C PHE A 158 -10.46 -8.37 -13.64
N VAL A 159 -9.17 -8.20 -13.36
CA VAL A 159 -8.06 -8.72 -14.15
C VAL A 159 -7.12 -9.52 -13.23
N PRO A 160 -7.21 -10.85 -13.18
CA PRO A 160 -6.31 -11.68 -12.39
C PRO A 160 -4.91 -11.70 -13.02
N TYR A 161 -3.87 -11.50 -12.21
CA TYR A 161 -2.51 -11.88 -12.59
C TYR A 161 -2.28 -13.36 -12.26
N CYS A 162 -2.56 -13.73 -11.01
CA CYS A 162 -2.44 -15.09 -10.54
C CYS A 162 -3.51 -15.96 -11.19
N LYS A 163 -3.07 -16.98 -11.91
CA LYS A 163 -3.91 -18.02 -12.52
C LYS A 163 -3.10 -19.31 -12.61
N GLN A 164 -3.72 -20.43 -12.96
CA GLN A 164 -3.10 -21.78 -12.98
C GLN A 164 -1.64 -21.86 -13.51
N GLU A 165 -1.25 -21.00 -14.45
CA GLU A 165 0.09 -20.96 -15.05
C GLU A 165 1.03 -19.86 -14.50
N ARG A 166 0.51 -18.90 -13.73
CA ARG A 166 1.23 -17.71 -13.27
C ARG A 166 0.90 -17.46 -11.81
N GLY A 167 1.89 -17.49 -10.94
CA GLY A 167 1.71 -17.20 -9.53
C GLY A 167 3.03 -16.97 -8.82
N TRP A 168 2.94 -16.42 -7.62
CA TRP A 168 4.10 -16.21 -6.76
C TRP A 168 4.32 -17.45 -5.89
N GLN A 169 4.60 -18.58 -6.54
CA GLN A 169 5.13 -19.73 -5.81
C GLN A 169 6.54 -19.36 -5.37
N ALA A 170 6.84 -19.55 -4.09
CA ALA A 170 8.22 -19.48 -3.64
C ALA A 170 8.97 -20.59 -4.37
N ASP A 171 9.97 -20.23 -5.17
CA ASP A 171 11.02 -21.17 -5.53
C ASP A 171 11.74 -21.55 -4.22
N GLU A 172 11.20 -22.51 -3.47
CA GLU A 172 11.81 -23.05 -2.24
C GLU A 172 13.08 -23.87 -2.54
N ASN A 173 13.62 -23.80 -3.76
CA ASN A 173 14.78 -24.62 -4.16
C ASN A 173 15.64 -23.95 -5.23
N ARG A 174 16.24 -22.79 -4.94
CA ARG A 174 17.33 -22.24 -5.74
C ARG A 174 18.48 -21.69 -4.91
#